data_AF-A0A0R2F4B0-F1
#
_entry.id   AF-A0A0R2F4B0-F1
#
_cell.length_a   1.000
_cell.length_b   1.000
_cell.length_c   1.000
_cell.angle_alpha   90.00
_cell.angle_beta   90.00
_cell.angle_gamma   90.00
#
_symmetry.space_group_name_H-M   'P 1'
#
loop_
_entity.id
_entity.type
_entity.pdbx_description
1 polymer ?
#
loop_
_entity_poly.entity_id
_entity_poly.type
_entity_poly.pdbx_seq_one_letter_code
_entity_poly.pdbx_strand_id
1 'polypeptide(L)'
;MAYSVIGATYQHQSLSVFYSGQDSLQPLNFKAACKEALRLLNAELAACPLPDIHELAEQVLNFAMAQSPKLHQLEEATGDSLSVSWFADDHFVIAVMDRTEAFQLHIEVVPVHQPAEQ
;
A
#
# COMPACT_ATOMS: atom_id res chain seq x y z
N MET A 1 -0.85 -20.04 2.28
CA MET A 1 -0.78 -18.80 3.07
C MET A 1 -1.75 -17.80 2.47
N ALA A 2 -2.60 -17.18 3.28
CA ALA A 2 -3.47 -16.08 2.89
C ALA A 2 -2.81 -14.75 3.27
N TYR A 3 -3.21 -13.67 2.63
CA TYR A 3 -2.67 -12.33 2.90
C TYR A 3 -3.81 -11.33 3.03
N SER A 4 -3.59 -10.33 3.88
CA SER A 4 -4.44 -9.15 3.98
C SER A 4 -3.65 -7.91 3.64
N VAL A 5 -4.36 -6.92 3.11
CA VAL A 5 -3.84 -5.57 2.94
C VAL A 5 -4.58 -4.67 3.91
N ILE A 6 -3.86 -4.03 4.81
CA ILE A 6 -4.40 -3.11 5.80
C ILE A 6 -3.79 -1.75 5.50
N GLY A 7 -4.57 -0.70 5.53
CA GLY A 7 -4.02 0.64 5.38
C GLY A 7 -4.75 1.68 6.18
N ALA A 8 -4.05 2.78 6.40
CA ALA A 8 -4.53 3.93 7.11
C ALA A 8 -4.03 5.21 6.44
N THR A 9 -4.94 6.13 6.19
CA THR A 9 -4.64 7.46 5.67
C THR A 9 -5.01 8.50 6.72
N TYR A 10 -4.09 9.39 7.03
CA TYR A 10 -4.34 10.59 7.79
C TYR A 10 -4.31 11.81 6.86
N GLN A 11 -5.44 12.52 6.79
CA GLN A 11 -5.58 13.71 5.96
C GLN A 11 -6.63 14.65 6.57
N HIS A 12 -6.37 15.95 6.58
CA HIS A 12 -7.29 16.96 7.12
C HIS A 12 -7.77 16.66 8.56
N GLN A 13 -6.88 16.18 9.43
CA GLN A 13 -7.20 15.77 10.81
C GLN A 13 -8.18 14.60 10.92
N SER A 14 -8.39 13.86 9.83
CA SER A 14 -9.21 12.65 9.79
C SER A 14 -8.31 11.44 9.56
N LEU A 15 -8.61 10.35 10.27
CA LEU A 15 -8.01 9.04 10.05
C LEU A 15 -9.02 8.12 9.37
N SER A 16 -8.65 7.60 8.21
CA SER A 16 -9.41 6.58 7.48
C SER A 16 -8.64 5.26 7.55
N VAL A 17 -9.32 4.17 7.90
CA VAL A 17 -8.73 2.82 7.92
C VAL A 17 -9.46 1.97 6.90
N PHE A 18 -8.72 1.20 6.11
CA PHE A 18 -9.26 0.29 5.12
C PHE A 18 -8.54 -1.05 5.19
N TYR A 19 -9.26 -2.10 4.79
CA TYR A 19 -8.77 -3.47 4.82
C TYR A 19 -9.28 -4.23 3.60
N SER A 20 -8.47 -5.14 3.10
CA SER A 20 -8.81 -6.06 2.01
C SER A 20 -8.31 -7.46 2.34
N GLY A 21 -9.13 -8.47 2.06
CA GLY A 21 -8.81 -9.87 2.35
C GLY A 21 -9.10 -10.34 3.78
N GLN A 22 -10.03 -9.70 4.52
CA GLN A 22 -10.60 -10.23 5.78
C GLN A 22 -12.14 -10.24 5.74
N ASP A 23 -12.73 -11.28 6.35
CA ASP A 23 -14.15 -11.50 6.71
C ASP A 23 -15.26 -11.56 5.65
N SER A 24 -14.97 -11.43 4.35
CA SER A 24 -15.95 -11.77 3.27
C SER A 24 -15.35 -11.71 1.86
N LEU A 25 -14.16 -11.15 1.72
CA LEU A 25 -13.41 -11.11 0.47
C LEU A 25 -12.50 -12.33 0.40
N GLN A 26 -12.45 -13.00 -0.76
CA GLN A 26 -11.60 -14.17 -0.95
C GLN A 26 -10.17 -13.88 -0.46
N PRO A 27 -9.57 -14.76 0.37
CA PRO A 27 -8.21 -14.57 0.85
C PRO A 27 -7.27 -14.37 -0.33
N LEU A 28 -6.48 -13.30 -0.26
CA LEU A 28 -5.54 -12.96 -1.33
C LEU A 28 -4.35 -13.93 -1.26
N ASN A 29 -3.85 -14.33 -2.42
CA ASN A 29 -2.46 -14.81 -2.50
C ASN A 29 -1.51 -13.61 -2.51
N PHE A 30 -0.22 -13.85 -2.26
CA PHE A 30 0.77 -12.76 -2.13
C PHE A 30 0.75 -11.81 -3.33
N LYS A 31 0.74 -12.36 -4.55
CA LYS A 31 0.70 -11.56 -5.79
C LYS A 31 -0.55 -10.68 -5.87
N ALA A 32 -1.70 -11.18 -5.44
CA ALA A 32 -2.94 -10.42 -5.40
C ALA A 32 -2.90 -9.35 -4.31
N ALA A 33 -2.34 -9.64 -3.14
CA ALA A 33 -2.13 -8.65 -2.07
C ALA A 33 -1.19 -7.52 -2.50
N CYS A 34 -0.09 -7.83 -3.18
CA CYS A 34 0.82 -6.83 -3.75
C CYS A 34 0.12 -5.90 -4.75
N LYS A 35 -0.70 -6.46 -5.64
CA LYS A 35 -1.49 -5.67 -6.60
C LYS A 35 -2.53 -4.79 -5.90
N GLU A 36 -3.19 -5.35 -4.89
CA GLU A 36 -4.19 -4.63 -4.13
C GLU A 36 -3.58 -3.49 -3.32
N ALA A 37 -2.40 -3.71 -2.71
CA ALA A 37 -1.64 -2.66 -2.04
C ALA A 37 -1.28 -1.51 -2.98
N LEU A 38 -0.77 -1.80 -4.20
CA LEU A 38 -0.47 -0.77 -5.20
C LEU A 38 -1.73 -0.04 -5.69
N ARG A 39 -2.85 -0.77 -5.85
CA ARG A 39 -4.13 -0.18 -6.24
C ARG A 39 -4.65 0.79 -5.18
N LEU A 40 -4.63 0.37 -3.90
CA LEU A 40 -5.04 1.19 -2.77
C LEU A 40 -4.11 2.39 -2.57
N LEU A 41 -2.78 2.17 -2.68
CA LEU A 41 -1.78 3.23 -2.66
C LEU A 41 -2.10 4.30 -3.70
N ASN A 42 -2.24 3.92 -4.96
CA ASN A 42 -2.56 4.87 -6.02
C ASN A 42 -3.91 5.58 -5.80
N ALA A 43 -4.93 4.88 -5.32
CA ALA A 43 -6.25 5.47 -5.05
C ALA A 43 -6.19 6.56 -3.97
N GLU A 44 -5.50 6.30 -2.85
CA GLU A 44 -5.36 7.25 -1.76
C GLU A 44 -4.50 8.45 -2.16
N LEU A 45 -3.38 8.22 -2.87
CA LEU A 45 -2.52 9.30 -3.37
C LEU A 45 -3.26 10.17 -4.40
N ALA A 46 -3.99 9.56 -5.33
CA ALA A 46 -4.72 10.30 -6.37
C ALA A 46 -5.89 11.12 -5.81
N ALA A 47 -6.46 10.72 -4.67
CA ALA A 47 -7.50 11.47 -3.96
C ALA A 47 -6.95 12.66 -3.17
N CYS A 48 -5.64 12.72 -2.93
CA CYS A 48 -5.00 13.83 -2.23
C CYS A 48 -4.90 15.08 -3.13
N PRO A 49 -5.28 16.27 -2.65
CA PRO A 49 -5.21 17.51 -3.43
C PRO A 49 -3.80 18.11 -3.49
N LEU A 50 -2.83 17.54 -2.76
CA LEU A 50 -1.45 18.03 -2.74
C LEU A 50 -0.73 17.66 -4.05
N PRO A 51 -0.17 18.63 -4.79
CA PRO A 51 0.40 18.37 -6.12
C PRO A 51 1.54 17.34 -6.15
N ASP A 52 2.40 17.35 -5.14
CA ASP A 52 3.51 16.41 -4.97
C ASP A 52 3.01 14.98 -4.71
N ILE A 53 1.95 14.84 -3.92
CA ILE A 53 1.30 13.54 -3.70
C ILE A 53 0.61 13.04 -4.97
N HIS A 54 0.06 13.95 -5.78
CA HIS A 54 -0.53 13.58 -7.07
C HIS A 54 0.54 13.10 -8.08
N GLU A 55 1.69 13.78 -8.13
CA GLU A 55 2.84 13.33 -8.94
C GLU A 55 3.32 11.94 -8.51
N LEU A 56 3.40 11.69 -7.20
CA LEU A 56 3.69 10.37 -6.65
C LEU A 56 2.64 9.32 -7.09
N ALA A 57 1.36 9.68 -7.14
CA ALA A 57 0.31 8.79 -7.62
C ALA A 57 0.59 8.34 -9.07
N GLU A 58 1.00 9.25 -9.96
CA GLU A 58 1.37 8.94 -11.33
C GLU A 58 2.59 8.02 -11.42
N GLN A 59 3.62 8.26 -10.60
CA GLN A 59 4.81 7.40 -10.52
C GLN A 59 4.45 5.98 -10.08
N VAL A 60 3.61 5.84 -9.04
CA VAL A 60 3.11 4.54 -8.56
C VAL A 60 2.29 3.83 -9.64
N LEU A 61 1.44 4.56 -10.38
CA LEU A 61 0.65 3.99 -11.48
C LEU A 61 1.56 3.44 -12.58
N ASN A 62 2.54 4.24 -13.01
CA ASN A 62 3.52 3.85 -14.02
C ASN A 62 4.31 2.60 -13.60
N PHE A 63 4.73 2.55 -12.34
CA PHE A 63 5.37 1.36 -11.76
C PHE A 63 4.44 0.14 -11.80
N ALA A 64 3.18 0.28 -11.36
CA ALA A 64 2.22 -0.82 -11.30
C ALA A 64 1.86 -1.38 -12.69
N MET A 65 1.95 -0.56 -13.74
CA MET A 65 1.70 -0.96 -15.13
C MET A 65 2.88 -1.68 -15.80
N ALA A 66 4.08 -1.69 -15.19
CA ALA A 66 5.24 -2.39 -15.73
C ALA A 66 4.99 -3.90 -15.87
N GLN A 67 5.66 -4.57 -16.81
CA GLN A 67 5.36 -5.97 -17.17
C GLN A 67 5.62 -7.00 -16.04
N SER A 68 6.28 -6.61 -14.95
CA SER A 68 6.41 -7.38 -13.71
C SER A 68 6.94 -6.46 -12.60
N PRO A 69 6.08 -5.69 -11.91
CA PRO A 69 6.53 -4.77 -10.88
C PRO A 69 7.16 -5.57 -9.72
N LYS A 70 8.41 -5.25 -9.40
CA LYS A 70 9.12 -5.82 -8.25
C LYS A 70 9.04 -4.81 -7.11
N LEU A 71 8.21 -5.08 -6.10
CA LEU A 71 7.96 -4.13 -5.00
C LEU A 71 9.22 -3.63 -4.28
N HIS A 72 10.28 -4.43 -4.22
CA HIS A 72 11.58 -3.97 -3.68
C HIS A 72 12.18 -2.78 -4.45
N GLN A 73 11.74 -2.52 -5.68
CA GLN A 73 12.20 -1.40 -6.51
C GLN A 73 11.24 -0.21 -6.45
N LEU A 74 10.18 -0.26 -5.64
CA LEU A 74 9.17 0.80 -5.60
C LEU A 74 9.74 2.12 -5.06
N GLU A 75 10.54 2.08 -3.98
CA GLU A 75 11.21 3.28 -3.44
C GLU A 75 12.07 3.96 -4.51
N GLU A 76 12.98 3.20 -5.13
CA GLU A 76 13.85 3.69 -6.21
C GLU A 76 13.05 4.23 -7.40
N ALA A 77 11.98 3.53 -7.81
CA ALA A 77 11.14 3.93 -8.93
C ALA A 77 10.32 5.20 -8.66
N THR A 78 10.17 5.60 -7.40
CA THR A 78 9.42 6.79 -6.96
C THR A 78 10.35 7.88 -6.40
N GLY A 79 11.67 7.74 -6.62
CA GLY A 79 12.67 8.72 -6.18
C GLY A 79 12.67 8.94 -4.67
N ASP A 80 12.44 7.89 -3.88
CA ASP A 80 12.39 7.91 -2.41
C ASP A 80 11.28 8.82 -1.84
N SER A 81 10.26 9.13 -2.64
CA SER A 81 9.08 9.89 -2.19
C SER A 81 8.14 9.06 -1.31
N LEU A 82 8.39 7.76 -1.22
CA LEU A 82 7.78 6.83 -0.29
C LEU A 82 8.85 5.88 0.27
N SER A 83 8.49 5.16 1.31
CA SER A 83 9.32 4.08 1.88
C SER A 83 8.59 2.74 1.85
N VAL A 84 9.35 1.65 1.75
CA VAL A 84 8.92 0.25 1.77
C VAL A 84 9.80 -0.50 2.76
N SER A 85 9.27 -0.76 3.95
CA SER A 85 9.97 -1.53 4.98
C SER A 85 9.53 -2.99 4.95
N TRP A 86 10.49 -3.90 4.83
CA TRP A 86 10.27 -5.35 4.79
C TRP A 86 10.53 -5.97 6.15
N PHE A 87 9.56 -6.76 6.64
CA PHE A 87 9.67 -7.50 7.89
C PHE A 87 9.97 -9.00 7.65
N ALA A 88 9.56 -9.52 6.49
CA ALA A 88 9.87 -10.85 5.96
C ALA A 88 9.79 -10.84 4.42
N ASP A 89 10.03 -11.97 3.76
CA ASP A 89 9.95 -12.08 2.29
C ASP A 89 8.55 -11.74 1.72
N ASP A 90 7.50 -11.90 2.53
CA ASP A 90 6.09 -11.76 2.16
C ASP A 90 5.30 -10.83 3.10
N HIS A 91 6.01 -10.03 3.92
CA HIS A 91 5.46 -9.08 4.88
C HIS A 91 6.20 -7.74 4.79
N PHE A 92 5.48 -6.68 4.44
CA PHE A 92 6.04 -5.35 4.29
C PHE A 92 5.01 -4.25 4.55
N VAL A 93 5.51 -3.03 4.76
CA VAL A 93 4.71 -1.80 4.84
C VAL A 93 5.23 -0.75 3.86
N ILE A 94 4.31 -0.09 3.16
CA ILE A 94 4.54 1.10 2.37
C ILE A 94 4.12 2.31 3.20
N ALA A 95 4.97 3.34 3.30
CA ALA A 95 4.67 4.56 4.01
C ALA A 95 4.95 5.80 3.17
N VAL A 96 4.02 6.74 3.17
CA VAL A 96 4.12 8.05 2.51
C VAL A 96 3.80 9.12 3.54
N MET A 97 4.61 10.17 3.57
CA MET A 97 4.34 11.36 4.36
C MET A 97 4.80 12.58 3.57
N ASP A 98 3.92 13.57 3.45
CA ASP A 98 4.30 14.83 2.83
C ASP A 98 5.19 15.66 3.78
N ARG A 99 5.88 16.67 3.23
CA ARG A 99 6.83 17.49 4.01
C ARG A 99 6.17 18.34 5.11
N THR A 100 4.86 18.56 5.02
CA THR A 100 4.09 19.34 5.99
C THR A 100 3.35 18.48 7.02
N GLU A 101 3.46 17.15 6.91
CA GLU A 101 2.77 16.17 7.75
C GLU A 101 1.23 16.27 7.70
N ALA A 102 0.69 16.98 6.71
CA ALA A 102 -0.74 17.15 6.46
C ALA A 102 -1.38 15.90 5.83
N PHE A 103 -0.56 15.06 5.21
CA PHE A 103 -0.90 13.78 4.60
C PHE A 103 0.07 12.69 5.07
N GLN A 104 -0.48 11.60 5.59
CA GLN A 104 0.25 10.39 5.92
C GLN A 104 -0.53 9.18 5.42
N LEU A 105 0.15 8.20 4.86
CA LEU A 105 -0.45 6.97 4.36
C LEU A 105 0.45 5.80 4.73
N HIS A 106 -0.15 4.77 5.31
CA HIS A 106 0.50 3.49 5.59
C HIS A 106 -0.31 2.37 4.97
N ILE A 107 0.34 1.46 4.24
CA ILE A 107 -0.29 0.26 3.68
C ILE A 107 0.61 -0.93 3.99
N GLU A 108 0.09 -1.88 4.74
CA GLU A 108 0.77 -3.10 5.16
C GLU A 108 0.18 -4.32 4.44
N VAL A 109 1.07 -5.17 3.92
CA VAL A 109 0.71 -6.50 3.43
C VAL A 109 1.20 -7.51 4.45
N VAL A 110 0.27 -8.23 5.07
CA VAL A 110 0.54 -9.12 6.20
C VAL A 110 0.07 -10.56 5.89
N PRO A 111 0.87 -11.58 6.20
CA PRO A 111 0.42 -12.97 6.13
C PRO A 111 -0.64 -13.25 7.21
N VAL A 112 -1.71 -13.94 6.82
CA VAL A 112 -2.78 -14.34 7.73
C VAL A 112 -2.71 -15.84 7.94
N HIS A 113 -2.49 -16.23 9.20
CA HIS A 113 -2.75 -17.58 9.65
C HIS A 113 -4.27 -17.71 9.82
N GLN A 114 -4.91 -18.55 9.00
CA GLN A 114 -6.28 -18.95 9.29
C GLN A 114 -6.27 -19.59 10.69
N PRO A 115 -7.13 -19.14 11.62
CA PRO A 115 -7.30 -19.87 12.86
C PRO A 115 -7.72 -21.29 12.47
N ALA A 116 -7.04 -22.29 13.03
CA ALA A 116 -7.50 -23.66 12.89
C ALA A 116 -8.96 -23.70 13.34
N GLU A 117 -9.86 -24.13 12.44
CA GLU A 117 -11.26 -24.37 12.80
C GLU A 117 -11.26 -25.25 14.06
N GLN A 118 -11.78 -24.68 15.16
CA GLN A 118 -12.00 -25.41 16.42
C GLN A 118 -13.23 -26.30 16.28
#